data_AF-A0A2D4KEK2-F1
#
_entry.id   AF-A0A2D4KEK2-F1
#
_cell.length_a   1.000
_cell.length_b   1.000
_cell.length_c   1.000
_cell.angle_alpha   90.00
_cell.angle_beta   90.00
_cell.angle_gamma   90.00
#
_symmetry.space_group_name_H-M   'P 1'
#
loop_
_entity.id
_entity.type
_entity.pdbx_description
1 polymer ?
#
loop_
_entity_poly.entity_id
_entity_poly.type
_entity_poly.pdbx_seq_one_letter_code
_entity_poly.pdbx_strand_id
1 'polypeptide(L)'
;MIMKEDLCILDGKIVWVLYCDVICLDYDGNLLDACMCAFLAALKNVLLPVVAINAETGLMEVNLKEKNPLTIKKQPVATSFVLFDTLVVVDPTAEEEDLASGTLTIVTIEDDKLCSVHKPGGSTITEAKLQDCISRAKARHKEVQKLMDKIIKNV
;
A
#
# COMPACT_ATOMS: atom_id res chain seq x y z
N MET A 1 7.54 -5.28 0.44
CA MET A 1 6.21 -5.62 -0.10
C MET A 1 6.36 -6.68 -1.17
N ILE A 2 7.04 -6.38 -2.28
CA ILE A 2 7.38 -7.33 -3.37
C ILE A 2 8.90 -7.57 -3.36
N MET A 3 9.32 -8.81 -3.60
CA MET A 3 10.73 -9.16 -3.77
C MET A 3 11.07 -9.16 -5.26
N LYS A 4 12.22 -8.60 -5.62
CA LYS A 4 12.63 -8.48 -7.04
C LYS A 4 12.96 -9.83 -7.64
N GLU A 5 13.42 -10.74 -6.78
CA GLU A 5 13.79 -12.11 -7.10
C GLU A 5 12.56 -12.92 -7.56
N ASP A 6 11.39 -12.65 -6.95
CA ASP A 6 10.13 -13.34 -7.29
C ASP A 6 9.60 -12.91 -8.69
N LEU A 7 10.14 -11.83 -9.27
CA LEU A 7 9.80 -11.34 -10.61
C LEU A 7 10.82 -11.77 -11.67
N CYS A 8 11.93 -12.39 -11.28
CA CYS A 8 12.97 -12.82 -12.20
C CYS A 8 12.60 -14.16 -12.84
N ILE A 9 12.57 -14.21 -14.17
CA ILE A 9 12.34 -15.45 -14.93
C ILE A 9 13.69 -16.04 -15.34
N LEU A 10 14.59 -15.18 -15.86
CA LEU A 10 15.92 -15.54 -16.30
C LEU A 10 16.90 -14.45 -15.94
N ASP A 11 17.90 -14.80 -15.13
CA ASP A 11 18.87 -13.84 -14.63
C ASP A 11 19.60 -13.11 -15.77
N GLY A 12 19.72 -11.80 -15.63
CA GLY A 12 20.32 -10.90 -16.63
C GLY A 12 19.60 -10.82 -17.98
N LYS A 13 18.43 -11.43 -18.15
CA LYS A 13 17.75 -11.52 -19.46
C LYS A 13 16.27 -11.14 -19.41
N ILE A 14 15.48 -11.80 -18.58
CA ILE A 14 14.02 -11.68 -18.61
C ILE A 14 13.48 -11.53 -17.19
N VAL A 15 12.75 -10.44 -16.97
CA VAL A 15 12.10 -10.12 -15.70
C VAL A 15 10.69 -9.60 -15.95
N TRP A 16 9.80 -9.82 -14.99
CA TRP A 16 8.51 -9.14 -14.97
C TRP A 16 8.67 -7.67 -14.59
N VAL A 17 8.00 -6.81 -15.35
CA VAL A 17 7.83 -5.38 -15.03
C VAL A 17 6.37 -5.17 -14.69
N LEU A 18 6.10 -4.72 -13.47
CA LEU A 18 4.76 -4.42 -13.01
C LEU A 18 4.51 -2.92 -13.17
N TYR A 19 3.49 -2.57 -13.95
CA TYR A 19 2.95 -1.22 -14.03
C TYR A 19 1.73 -1.13 -13.12
N CYS A 20 1.66 -0.07 -12.34
CA CYS A 20 0.48 0.21 -11.53
C CYS A 20 0.06 1.65 -11.77
N ASP A 21 -1.16 1.78 -12.27
CA ASP A 21 -1.83 3.04 -12.47
C ASP A 21 -2.95 3.18 -11.43
N VAL A 22 -2.92 4.28 -10.68
CA VAL A 22 -3.95 4.61 -9.70
C VAL A 22 -4.69 5.84 -10.21
N ILE A 23 -5.99 5.68 -10.45
CA ILE A 23 -6.86 6.74 -10.96
C ILE A 23 -7.83 7.14 -9.85
N CYS A 24 -7.74 8.39 -9.39
CA CYS A 24 -8.69 8.98 -8.46
C CYS A 24 -9.96 9.36 -9.24
N LEU A 25 -11.08 8.72 -8.89
CA LEU A 25 -12.38 8.99 -9.51
C LEU A 25 -13.14 10.11 -8.80
N ASP A 26 -12.99 10.17 -7.48
CA ASP A 26 -13.62 11.15 -6.61
C ASP A 26 -12.68 11.46 -5.45
N TYR A 27 -12.68 12.73 -5.03
CA TYR A 27 -11.79 13.24 -3.99
C TYR A 27 -12.61 13.96 -2.92
N ASP A 28 -12.70 13.32 -1.75
CA ASP A 28 -13.31 13.87 -0.54
C ASP A 28 -12.39 13.67 0.67
N GLY A 29 -11.09 13.91 0.48
CA GLY A 29 -10.05 13.76 1.50
C GLY A 29 -9.44 12.37 1.59
N ASN A 30 -8.39 12.25 2.41
CA ASN A 30 -7.62 11.04 2.72
C ASN A 30 -7.19 10.20 1.49
N LEU A 31 -6.81 10.88 0.41
CA LEU A 31 -6.53 10.23 -0.87
C LEU A 31 -5.43 9.17 -0.78
N LEU A 32 -4.40 9.41 0.04
CA LEU A 32 -3.24 8.54 0.12
C LEU A 32 -3.58 7.17 0.74
N ASP A 33 -4.41 7.15 1.78
CA ASP A 33 -4.82 5.89 2.43
C ASP A 33 -5.71 5.07 1.49
N ALA A 34 -6.63 5.72 0.78
CA ALA A 34 -7.48 5.10 -0.23
C ALA A 34 -6.63 4.52 -1.38
N CYS A 35 -5.69 5.29 -1.92
CA CYS A 35 -4.75 4.84 -2.96
C CYS A 35 -3.92 3.63 -2.50
N MET A 36 -3.40 3.65 -1.27
CA MET A 36 -2.59 2.56 -0.73
C MET A 36 -3.42 1.27 -0.56
N CYS A 37 -4.67 1.38 -0.12
CA CYS A 37 -5.58 0.25 -0.05
C CYS A 37 -5.88 -0.30 -1.45
N ALA A 38 -6.25 0.56 -2.40
CA ALA A 38 -6.52 0.15 -3.78
C ALA A 38 -5.31 -0.53 -4.43
N PHE A 39 -4.11 0.01 -4.19
CA PHE A 39 -2.86 -0.54 -4.69
C PHE A 39 -2.57 -1.93 -4.12
N LEU A 40 -2.72 -2.10 -2.79
CA LEU A 40 -2.54 -3.42 -2.17
C LEU A 40 -3.56 -4.45 -2.66
N ALA A 41 -4.82 -4.06 -2.81
CA ALA A 41 -5.87 -4.92 -3.33
C ALA A 41 -5.55 -5.34 -4.78
N ALA A 42 -5.14 -4.38 -5.62
CA ALA A 42 -4.75 -4.64 -7.00
C ALA A 42 -3.59 -5.64 -7.06
N LEU A 43 -2.52 -5.42 -6.29
CA LEU A 43 -1.36 -6.32 -6.27
C LEU A 43 -1.72 -7.74 -5.80
N LYS A 44 -2.60 -7.88 -4.80
CA LYS A 44 -3.03 -9.21 -4.31
C LYS A 44 -3.92 -9.93 -5.32
N ASN A 45 -4.62 -9.20 -6.19
CA ASN A 45 -5.47 -9.74 -7.24
C ASN A 45 -4.73 -10.03 -8.56
N VAL A 46 -3.52 -9.48 -8.75
CA VAL A 46 -2.75 -9.69 -9.98
C VAL A 46 -2.33 -11.16 -10.13
N LEU A 47 -2.64 -11.72 -11.30
CA LEU A 47 -2.23 -13.05 -11.73
C LEU A 47 -1.26 -12.93 -12.91
N LEU A 48 -0.02 -13.37 -12.72
CA LEU A 48 1.02 -13.36 -13.74
C LEU A 48 0.97 -14.66 -14.56
N PRO A 49 0.99 -14.61 -15.91
CA PRO A 49 1.04 -15.81 -16.71
C PRO A 49 2.36 -16.56 -16.51
N VAL A 50 2.32 -17.88 -16.61
CA VAL A 50 3.53 -18.71 -16.49
C VAL A 50 4.39 -18.49 -17.73
N VAL A 51 5.69 -18.22 -17.51
CA VAL A 51 6.68 -18.08 -18.58
C VAL A 51 7.68 -19.21 -18.46
N ALA A 52 7.80 -20.00 -19.53
CA ALA A 52 8.81 -21.03 -19.66
C ALA A 52 9.83 -20.62 -20.73
N ILE A 53 11.04 -21.14 -20.61
CA ILE A 53 12.07 -21.00 -21.64
C ILE A 53 12.17 -22.34 -22.33
N ASN A 54 11.93 -22.35 -23.65
CA ASN A 54 12.12 -23.56 -24.42
C ASN A 54 13.61 -23.88 -24.52
N ALA A 55 14.03 -25.03 -23.98
CA ALA A 55 15.43 -25.41 -23.89
C ALA A 55 16.09 -25.66 -25.26
N GLU A 56 15.32 -25.94 -26.30
CA GLU A 56 15.82 -26.22 -27.65
C GLU A 56 15.95 -24.95 -28.49
N THR A 57 15.00 -24.01 -28.37
CA THR A 57 14.98 -22.76 -29.17
C THR A 57 15.55 -21.55 -28.44
N GLY A 58 15.66 -21.61 -27.11
CA GLY A 58 16.06 -20.49 -26.26
C GLY A 58 15.04 -19.35 -26.23
N LEU A 59 13.86 -19.53 -26.83
CA LEU A 59 12.80 -18.53 -26.89
C LEU A 59 11.90 -18.59 -25.65
N MET A 60 11.31 -17.45 -25.29
CA MET A 60 10.30 -17.37 -24.25
C MET A 60 8.96 -17.91 -24.76
N GLU A 61 8.35 -18.80 -24.01
CA GLU A 61 6.99 -19.28 -24.23
C GLU A 61 6.12 -18.84 -23.06
N VAL A 62 5.11 -18.00 -23.36
CA VAL A 62 4.16 -17.50 -22.36
C VAL A 62 2.91 -18.35 -22.41
N ASN A 63 2.63 -19.06 -21.32
CA ASN A 63 1.36 -19.77 -21.15
C ASN A 63 0.31 -18.81 -20.58
N LEU A 64 -0.60 -18.34 -21.43
CA LEU A 64 -1.68 -17.44 -21.02
C LEU A 64 -2.81 -18.13 -20.23
N LYS A 65 -2.88 -19.47 -20.27
CA LYS A 65 -3.92 -20.26 -19.59
C LYS A 65 -3.57 -20.51 -18.13
N GLU A 66 -2.29 -20.70 -17.84
CA GLU A 66 -1.79 -20.88 -16.47
C GLU A 66 -1.31 -19.55 -15.91
N LYS A 67 -1.82 -19.17 -14.74
CA LYS A 67 -1.45 -17.93 -14.08
C LYS A 67 -1.17 -18.18 -12.61
N ASN A 68 -0.12 -17.54 -12.11
CA ASN A 68 0.30 -17.60 -10.72
C ASN A 68 0.02 -16.25 -10.04
N PRO A 69 -0.52 -16.26 -8.81
CA PRO A 69 -0.68 -15.04 -8.04
C PRO A 69 0.68 -14.45 -7.65
N LEU A 70 0.74 -13.12 -7.59
CA LEU A 70 1.93 -12.43 -7.09
C LEU A 70 2.09 -12.68 -5.57
N THR A 71 3.28 -13.07 -5.14
CA THR A 71 3.58 -13.26 -3.72
C THR A 71 3.87 -11.92 -3.06
N ILE A 72 2.98 -11.49 -2.16
CA ILE A 72 3.16 -10.28 -1.35
C ILE A 72 3.60 -10.65 0.06
N LYS A 73 4.82 -10.27 0.44
CA LYS A 73 5.39 -10.63 1.75
C LYS A 73 5.04 -9.67 2.88
N LYS A 74 4.72 -8.42 2.55
CA LYS A 74 4.43 -7.34 3.51
C LYS A 74 3.36 -6.42 2.96
N GLN A 75 2.46 -5.93 3.80
CA GLN A 75 1.26 -5.17 3.45
C GLN A 75 1.30 -3.81 4.17
N PRO A 76 1.93 -2.79 3.57
CA PRO A 76 1.95 -1.44 4.15
C PRO A 76 0.56 -0.81 4.18
N VAL A 77 0.08 -0.40 5.35
CA VAL A 77 -1.15 0.38 5.51
C VAL A 77 -0.77 1.81 5.84
N ALA A 78 -1.26 2.77 5.05
CA ALA A 78 -1.18 4.19 5.37
C ALA A 78 -2.32 4.59 6.30
N THR A 79 -2.03 5.47 7.24
CA THR A 79 -3.01 6.13 8.09
C THR A 79 -2.67 7.61 8.13
N SER A 80 -3.53 8.43 7.55
CA SER A 80 -3.36 9.87 7.50
C SER A 80 -4.16 10.56 8.61
N PHE A 81 -3.53 11.58 9.14
CA PHE A 81 -4.00 12.38 10.26
C PHE A 81 -3.91 13.86 9.89
N VAL A 82 -4.90 14.63 10.30
CA VAL A 82 -4.86 16.09 10.26
C VAL A 82 -4.70 16.64 11.67
N LEU A 83 -3.90 17.70 11.77
CA LEU A 83 -3.56 18.37 13.02
C LEU A 83 -4.31 19.69 13.09
N PHE A 84 -5.15 19.81 14.11
CA PHE A 84 -5.71 21.08 14.56
C PHE A 84 -4.97 21.53 15.83
N ASP A 85 -5.21 22.78 16.24
CA ASP A 85 -4.50 23.38 17.38
C ASP A 85 -4.62 22.52 18.66
N THR A 86 -5.81 21.98 18.92
CA THR A 86 -6.12 21.21 20.13
C THR A 86 -6.28 19.71 19.89
N LEU A 87 -6.65 19.29 18.68
CA LEU A 87 -7.06 17.90 18.39
C LEU A 87 -6.39 17.33 17.13
N VAL A 88 -6.44 16.00 17.00
CA VAL A 88 -5.95 15.26 15.83
C VAL A 88 -7.11 14.42 15.31
N VAL A 89 -7.39 14.51 14.01
CA VAL A 89 -8.42 13.70 13.34
C VAL A 89 -7.75 12.66 12.45
N VAL A 90 -8.36 11.48 12.35
CA VAL A 90 -7.95 10.36 11.50
C VAL A 90 -8.94 10.28 10.36
N ASP A 91 -8.48 9.95 9.15
CA ASP A 91 -9.33 9.80 7.97
C ASP A 91 -10.10 11.11 7.64
N PRO A 92 -9.34 12.20 7.36
CA PRO A 92 -9.94 13.51 7.18
C PRO A 92 -10.76 13.62 5.90
N THR A 93 -11.86 14.36 5.96
CA THR A 93 -12.58 14.81 4.75
C THR A 93 -11.82 15.92 4.03
N ALA A 94 -12.20 16.25 2.79
CA ALA A 94 -11.58 17.37 2.05
C ALA A 94 -11.69 18.70 2.83
N GLU A 95 -12.84 18.95 3.47
CA GLU A 95 -13.04 20.15 4.31
C GLU A 95 -12.12 20.15 5.54
N GLU A 96 -11.89 18.99 6.15
CA GLU A 96 -11.00 18.85 7.31
C GLU A 96 -9.53 19.02 6.91
N GLU A 97 -9.13 18.52 5.74
CA GLU A 97 -7.79 18.75 5.18
C GLU A 97 -7.52 20.23 4.92
N ASP A 98 -8.50 20.94 4.33
CA ASP A 98 -8.40 22.38 4.00
C ASP A 98 -8.32 23.28 5.24
N LEU A 99 -9.01 22.90 6.32
CA LEU A 99 -9.01 23.66 7.58
C LEU A 99 -7.88 23.27 8.53
N ALA A 100 -7.15 22.20 8.23
CA ALA A 100 -6.10 21.69 9.11
C ALA A 100 -4.87 22.61 9.16
N SER A 101 -4.28 22.73 10.35
CA SER A 101 -3.01 23.44 10.56
C SER A 101 -1.81 22.62 10.06
N GLY A 102 -1.98 21.33 9.77
CA GLY A 102 -0.94 20.45 9.21
C GLY A 102 -1.41 19.01 9.02
N THR A 103 -0.64 18.24 8.25
CA THR A 103 -0.94 16.82 7.94
C THR A 103 0.19 15.90 8.39
N LEU A 104 -0.17 14.66 8.71
CA LEU A 104 0.75 13.61 9.13
C LEU A 104 0.25 12.27 8.57
N THR A 105 1.05 11.62 7.73
CA THR A 105 0.76 10.24 7.30
C THR A 105 1.76 9.28 7.93
N ILE A 106 1.24 8.22 8.52
CA ILE A 106 2.04 7.14 9.11
C ILE A 106 1.76 5.86 8.32
N VAL A 107 2.82 5.23 7.81
CA VAL A 107 2.73 3.94 7.12
C VAL A 107 3.27 2.86 8.05
N THR A 108 2.42 1.89 8.37
CA THR A 108 2.74 0.74 9.22
C THR A 108 2.76 -0.55 8.41
N ILE A 109 3.60 -1.50 8.81
CA ILE A 109 3.77 -2.83 8.25
C ILE A 109 3.40 -3.86 9.33
N GLU A 110 3.26 -5.12 8.94
CA GLU A 110 3.14 -6.25 9.86
C GLU A 110 4.23 -6.24 10.96
N ASP A 111 3.92 -6.90 12.08
CA ASP A 111 4.70 -6.90 13.33
C ASP A 111 4.75 -5.54 14.05
N ASP A 112 3.74 -4.68 13.86
CA ASP A 112 3.67 -3.34 14.46
C ASP A 112 4.91 -2.47 14.12
N LYS A 113 5.52 -2.72 12.96
CA LYS A 113 6.70 -2.01 12.47
C LYS A 113 6.31 -0.76 11.71
N LEU A 114 7.05 0.32 11.96
CA LEU A 114 6.91 1.58 11.25
C LEU A 114 7.68 1.51 9.94
N CYS A 115 7.03 1.85 8.82
CA CYS A 115 7.68 1.92 7.52
C CYS A 115 8.10 3.35 7.18
N SER A 116 7.20 4.29 7.36
CA SER A 116 7.43 5.70 7.01
C SER A 116 6.56 6.60 7.87
N VAL A 117 7.08 7.79 8.15
CA VAL A 117 6.33 8.91 8.72
C VAL A 117 6.55 10.09 7.78
N HIS A 118 5.47 10.64 7.26
CA HIS A 118 5.50 11.76 6.36
C HIS A 118 4.75 12.94 6.97
N LYS A 119 5.50 14.02 7.24
CA LYS A 119 4.96 15.29 7.72
C LYS A 119 5.46 16.41 6.80
N PRO A 120 4.72 16.77 5.74
CA PRO A 120 5.20 17.68 4.70
C PRO A 120 5.29 19.15 5.16
N GLY A 121 4.68 19.51 6.29
CA GLY A 121 4.70 20.88 6.81
C GLY A 121 3.61 21.12 7.86
N GLY A 122 3.25 22.38 8.06
CA GLY A 122 2.21 22.81 9.00
C GLY A 122 2.66 22.93 10.46
N SER A 123 1.70 22.87 11.37
CA SER A 123 1.88 23.05 12.81
C SER A 123 2.87 22.05 13.42
N THR A 124 3.53 22.46 14.50
CA THR A 124 4.45 21.59 15.25
C THR A 124 3.67 20.50 15.98
N ILE A 125 4.20 19.27 15.95
CA ILE A 125 3.63 18.14 16.70
C ILE A 125 4.50 17.84 17.92
N THR A 126 3.86 17.62 19.07
CA THR A 126 4.57 17.16 20.27
C THR A 126 4.85 15.67 20.19
N GLU A 127 5.92 15.22 20.85
CA GLU A 127 6.27 13.79 20.88
C GLU A 127 5.12 12.92 21.38
N ALA A 128 4.41 13.36 22.43
CA ALA A 128 3.25 12.64 22.96
C ALA A 128 2.14 12.45 21.92
N LYS A 129 1.80 13.51 21.14
CA LYS A 129 0.81 13.43 20.06
C LYS A 129 1.29 12.49 18.94
N LEU A 130 2.57 12.54 18.60
CA LEU A 130 3.14 11.65 17.57
C LEU A 130 3.07 10.18 17.99
N GLN A 131 3.40 9.86 19.24
CA GLN A 131 3.32 8.49 19.78
C GLN A 131 1.87 7.99 19.84
N ASP A 132 0.90 8.86 20.15
CA ASP A 132 -0.52 8.52 20.07
C ASP A 132 -0.94 8.21 18.63
N CYS A 133 -0.53 9.03 17.65
CA CYS A 133 -0.80 8.78 16.23
C CYS A 133 -0.20 7.45 15.75
N ILE A 134 1.04 7.13 16.15
CA ILE A 134 1.69 5.85 15.84
C ILE A 134 0.90 4.68 16.44
N SER A 135 0.45 4.82 17.68
CA SER A 135 -0.33 3.77 18.37
C SER A 135 -1.67 3.54 17.68
N ARG A 136 -2.35 4.61 17.26
CA ARG A 136 -3.60 4.55 16.47
C ARG A 136 -3.38 3.94 15.10
N ALA A 137 -2.31 4.30 14.40
CA ALA A 137 -1.97 3.74 13.09
C ALA A 137 -1.72 2.22 13.18
N LYS A 138 -1.11 1.73 14.26
CA LYS A 138 -0.95 0.29 14.52
C LYS A 138 -2.28 -0.42 14.76
N ALA A 139 -3.20 0.20 15.50
CA ALA A 139 -4.54 -0.35 15.70
C ALA A 139 -5.31 -0.42 14.37
N ARG A 140 -5.30 0.67 13.59
CA ARG A 140 -5.94 0.77 12.28
C ARG A 140 -5.38 -0.26 11.28
N HIS A 141 -4.07 -0.48 11.28
CA HIS A 141 -3.43 -1.50 10.45
C HIS A 141 -4.08 -2.88 10.62
N LYS A 142 -4.32 -3.30 11.87
CA LYS A 142 -4.92 -4.60 12.19
C LYS A 142 -6.36 -4.71 11.69
N GLU A 143 -7.11 -3.61 11.68
CA GLU A 143 -8.48 -3.57 11.15
C GLU A 143 -8.49 -3.67 9.62
N VAL A 144 -7.68 -2.84 8.95
CA VAL A 144 -7.58 -2.80 7.48
C VAL A 144 -7.07 -4.13 6.95
N GLN A 145 -6.08 -4.75 7.60
CA GLN A 145 -5.56 -6.05 7.21
C GLN A 145 -6.65 -7.15 7.26
N LYS A 146 -7.43 -7.19 8.35
CA LYS A 146 -8.56 -8.14 8.47
C LYS A 146 -9.60 -7.93 7.38
N LEU A 147 -9.90 -6.67 7.06
CA LEU A 147 -10.86 -6.33 6.01
C LEU A 147 -10.33 -6.77 4.63
N MET A 148 -9.07 -6.48 4.33
CA MET A 148 -8.42 -6.89 3.08
C MET A 148 -8.41 -8.40 2.90
N ASP A 149 -8.03 -9.15 3.93
CA ASP A 149 -8.01 -10.62 3.86
C ASP A 149 -9.42 -11.21 3.72
N LYS A 150 -10.45 -10.54 4.26
CA LYS A 150 -11.85 -10.93 4.07
C LYS A 150 -12.31 -10.67 2.63
N ILE A 151 -11.99 -9.51 2.07
CA ILE A 151 -12.39 -9.14 0.71
C ILE A 151 -11.75 -10.10 -0.30
N ILE A 152 -10.46 -10.38 -0.16
CA ILE A 152 -9.71 -11.17 -1.14
C ILE A 152 -10.12 -12.65 -1.15
N LYS A 153 -10.62 -13.18 -0.02
CA LYS A 153 -11.21 -14.52 0.01
C LYS A 153 -12.55 -14.63 -0.71
N ASN A 154 -13.22 -13.50 -0.93
CA ASN A 154 -14.53 -13.44 -1.57
C ASN A 154 -14.45 -13.08 -3.06
N VAL A 155 -13.25 -12.85 -3.59
CA VAL A 155 -12.97 -12.63 -5.02
C VAL A 155 -12.57 -13.97 -5.63
#